data_AF-A0A1I4X291-F1
#
_entry.id   AF-A0A1I4X291-F1
#
_cell.length_a   1.000
_cell.length_b   1.000
_cell.length_c   1.000
_cell.angle_alpha   90.00
_cell.angle_beta   90.00
_cell.angle_gamma   90.00
#
_symmetry.space_group_name_H-M   'P 1'
#
loop_
_entity.id
_entity.type
_entity.pdbx_description
1 polymer ?
#
loop_
_entity_poly.entity_id
_entity_poly.type
_entity_poly.pdbx_seq_one_letter_code
_entity_poly.pdbx_strand_id
1 'polypeptide(L)' 'MSNDEKRWAVWLRDDGSVVSCTEKVKVMNENLDELKQMAQDLFEDALLMEVAEGQIREVLHGLVDKLVNPYAKP' A
#
# COMPACT_ATOMS: atom_id res chain seq x y z
N MET A 1 -20.74 7.49 -5.91
CA MET A 1 -19.49 6.91 -5.40
C MET A 1 -19.87 5.61 -4.72
N SER A 2 -19.52 4.47 -5.30
CA SER A 2 -19.82 3.18 -4.68
C SER A 2 -18.86 2.95 -3.51
N ASN A 3 -19.23 2.08 -2.58
CA ASN A 3 -18.40 1.80 -1.40
C ASN A 3 -17.07 1.14 -1.76
N ASP A 4 -17.02 0.44 -2.91
CA ASP A 4 -15.81 -0.20 -3.44
C ASP A 4 -14.71 0.78 -3.85
N GLU A 5 -15.07 2.00 -4.29
CA GLU A 5 -14.10 3.05 -4.67
C GLU A 5 -13.34 3.62 -3.47
N LYS A 6 -13.81 3.37 -2.24
CA LYS A 6 -13.18 3.80 -0.98
C LYS A 6 -12.60 2.63 -0.18
N ARG A 7 -12.50 1.44 -0.77
CA ARG A 7 -12.05 0.21 -0.09
C ARG A 7 -10.72 0.39 0.65
N TRP A 8 -9.80 1.17 0.09
CA TRP A 8 -8.51 1.45 0.68
C TRP A 8 -8.27 2.93 1.00
N ALA A 9 -8.49 3.82 0.03
CA ALA A 9 -8.26 5.26 0.18
C ALA A 9 -9.02 6.06 -0.87
N VAL A 10 -9.15 7.37 -0.63
CA VAL A 10 -9.48 8.34 -1.68
C VAL A 10 -8.16 8.80 -2.31
N TRP A 11 -7.95 8.45 -3.57
CA TRP A 11 -6.73 8.81 -4.29
C TRP A 11 -6.76 10.25 -4.77
N LEU A 12 -5.67 10.98 -4.52
CA LEU A 12 -5.51 12.38 -4.92
C LEU A 12 -4.42 12.51 -5.99
N ARG A 13 -4.57 13.50 -6.85
CA ARG A 13 -3.52 13.97 -7.77
C ARG A 13 -2.62 14.98 -7.07
N ASP A 14 -1.51 15.32 -7.72
CA ASP A 14 -0.55 16.31 -7.21
C ASP A 14 -1.17 17.70 -7.00
N ASP A 15 -2.23 18.04 -7.76
CA ASP A 15 -2.99 19.28 -7.60
C ASP A 15 -4.04 19.24 -6.47
N GLY A 16 -4.12 18.12 -5.74
CA GLY A 16 -5.07 17.90 -4.65
C GLY A 16 -6.48 17.48 -5.13
N SER A 17 -6.73 17.39 -6.43
CA SER A 17 -8.01 16.90 -6.95
C SER A 17 -8.12 15.38 -6.82
N VAL A 18 -9.34 14.88 -6.66
CA VAL A 18 -9.60 13.43 -6.54
C VAL A 18 -9.40 12.74 -7.88
N VAL A 19 -8.74 11.58 -7.86
CA VAL A 19 -8.69 10.66 -8.99
C VAL A 19 -10.08 10.05 -9.17
N SER A 20 -10.88 10.63 -10.07
CA SER A 20 -12.28 10.23 -10.32
C SER A 20 -12.46 9.14 -11.38
N CYS A 21 -11.40 8.74 -12.08
CA CYS A 21 -11.45 7.67 -13.07
C CYS A 21 -11.60 6.32 -12.36
N THR A 22 -12.75 5.68 -12.55
CA THR A 22 -13.15 4.43 -11.91
C THR A 22 -12.18 3.30 -12.18
N GLU A 23 -11.64 3.21 -13.40
CA GLU A 23 -10.67 2.18 -13.78
C GLU A 23 -9.35 2.36 -13.03
N LYS A 24 -8.88 3.61 -12.85
CA LYS A 24 -7.65 3.87 -12.10
C LYS A 24 -7.79 3.52 -10.63
N VAL A 25 -8.92 3.89 -10.02
CA VAL A 25 -9.21 3.55 -8.62
C VAL A 25 -9.30 2.04 -8.43
N LYS A 26 -9.93 1.32 -9.37
CA LYS A 26 -10.00 -0.14 -9.35
C LYS A 26 -8.60 -0.77 -9.37
N VAL A 27 -7.75 -0.37 -10.32
CA VAL A 27 -6.37 -0.89 -10.41
C VAL A 27 -5.58 -0.60 -9.13
N MET A 28 -5.70 0.60 -8.55
CA MET A 28 -5.03 0.92 -7.29
C MET A 28 -5.53 0.06 -6.12
N ASN A 29 -6.83 -0.26 -6.08
CA ASN A 29 -7.37 -1.14 -5.06
C ASN A 29 -6.88 -2.58 -5.22
N GLU A 30 -6.80 -3.09 -6.46
CA GLU A 30 -6.26 -4.42 -6.78
C GLU A 30 -4.78 -4.51 -6.37
N ASN A 31 -3.97 -3.50 -6.70
CA ASN A 31 -2.56 -3.44 -6.30
C ASN A 31 -2.38 -3.46 -4.77
N LEU A 32 -3.25 -2.76 -4.03
CA LEU A 32 -3.20 -2.75 -2.56
C LEU A 32 -3.68 -4.08 -1.95
N ASP A 33 -4.67 -4.73 -2.55
CA ASP A 33 -5.08 -6.08 -2.14
C ASP A 33 -3.92 -7.08 -2.31
N GLU A 34 -3.19 -7.02 -3.43
CA GLU A 34 -2.01 -7.84 -3.67
C GLU A 34 -0.86 -7.53 -2.69
N LEU A 35 -0.55 -6.25 -2.48
CA LEU A 35 0.47 -5.84 -1.52
C LEU A 35 0.14 -6.30 -0.10
N LYS A 36 -1.12 -6.17 0.31
CA LYS A 36 -1.58 -6.62 1.63
C LYS A 36 -1.39 -8.12 1.80
N GLN A 37 -1.71 -8.92 0.78
CA GLN A 37 -1.51 -10.37 0.84
C GLN A 37 -0.03 -10.71 1.00
N MET A 38 0.85 -10.15 0.17
CA MET A 38 2.30 -10.40 0.28
C MET A 38 2.89 -9.93 1.61
N ALA A 39 2.44 -8.78 2.13
CA ALA A 39 2.90 -8.27 3.42
C ALA A 39 2.42 -9.16 4.58
N GLN A 40 1.20 -9.72 4.49
CA GLN A 40 0.66 -10.65 5.46
C GLN A 40 1.43 -11.97 5.44
N ASP A 41 1.70 -12.54 4.27
CA ASP A 41 2.47 -13.79 4.14
C ASP A 41 3.88 -13.62 4.74
N LEU A 42 4.57 -12.52 4.43
CA LEU A 42 5.88 -12.19 5.03
C LEU A 42 5.80 -12.03 6.55
N PHE A 43 4.74 -11.41 7.06
CA PHE A 43 4.53 -11.24 8.50
C PHE A 43 4.33 -12.58 9.20
N GLU A 44 3.52 -13.47 8.62
CA GLU A 44 3.29 -14.82 9.15
C GLU A 44 4.56 -15.68 9.15
N ASP A 45 5.33 -15.62 8.06
CA ASP A 45 6.63 -16.30 7.95
C ASP A 45 7.61 -15.79 9.02
N ALA A 46 7.66 -14.47 9.25
CA ALA A 46 8.51 -13.87 10.28
C ALA A 46 8.13 -14.37 11.68
N LEU A 47 6.83 -14.44 12.00
CA LEU A 47 6.35 -14.97 13.28
C LEU A 47 6.68 -16.46 13.43
N LEU A 48 6.53 -17.25 12.36
CA LEU A 48 6.90 -18.67 12.35
C LEU A 48 8.39 -18.88 12.62
N MET A 49 9.23 -17.93 12.17
CA MET A 49 10.67 -17.89 12.43
C MET A 49 11.05 -17.22 13.76
N GLU A 50 10.08 -17.03 14.67
CA GLU A 50 10.25 -16.43 16.00
C GLU A 50 10.79 -14.98 16.00
N VAL A 51 10.57 -14.24 14.91
CA VAL A 51 10.86 -12.79 14.87
C VAL A 51 9.83 -12.06 15.74
N ALA A 52 10.30 -11.08 16.52
CA ALA A 52 9.42 -10.26 17.34
C ALA A 52 8.40 -9.50 16.45
N GLU A 53 7.12 -9.59 16.80
CA GLU A 53 6.02 -8.93 16.06
C GLU A 53 6.29 -7.44 15.81
N GLY A 54 6.71 -6.71 16.84
CA GLY A 54 6.99 -5.28 16.73
C GLY A 54 8.09 -4.99 15.71
N GLN A 55 9.12 -5.82 15.67
CA GLN A 55 10.26 -5.64 14.77
C GLN A 55 9.86 -5.83 13.30
N ILE A 56 9.08 -6.87 12.97
CA ILE A 56 8.67 -7.09 11.57
C ILE A 56 7.75 -5.96 11.07
N ARG A 57 6.90 -5.40 11.95
CA ARG A 57 6.09 -4.22 11.62
C ARG A 57 6.96 -3.01 11.32
N GLU A 58 7.96 -2.73 12.16
CA GLU A 58 8.91 -1.63 11.93
C GLU A 58 9.68 -1.81 10.62
N VAL A 59 10.08 -3.03 10.28
CA VAL A 59 10.74 -3.34 9.00
C VAL A 59 9.83 -3.07 7.81
N LEU A 60 8.57 -3.52 7.86
CA LEU A 60 7.58 -3.26 6.81
C LEU A 60 7.32 -1.77 6.62
N HIS A 61 7.16 -1.02 7.71
CA HIS A 61 7.03 0.44 7.66
C HIS A 61 8.26 1.10 7.05
N GLY A 62 9.46 0.73 7.52
CA GLY A 62 10.71 1.25 6.99
C GLY A 62 10.96 0.89 5.52
N LEU A 63 10.36 -0.18 5.00
CA LEU A 63 10.40 -0.51 3.57
C LEU A 63 9.55 0.46 2.76
N VAL A 64 8.33 0.77 3.22
CA VAL A 64 7.45 1.74 2.57
C VAL A 64 8.06 3.15 2.56
N ASP A 65 8.69 3.56 3.66
CA ASP A 65 9.34 4.87 3.78
C ASP A 65 10.53 5.06 2.82
N LYS A 66 11.15 3.95 2.39
CA LYS A 66 12.31 3.95 1.47
C LYS A 66 11.91 3.85 -0.01
N LEU A 67 10.62 3.80 -0.32
CA LEU A 67 10.16 3.78 -1.71
C LEU A 67 10.65 5.03 -2.45
N VAL A 68 11.29 4.83 -3.59
CA VAL A 68 11.83 5.92 -4.40
C VAL A 68 10.81 6.33 -5.43
N ASN A 69 10.48 7.61 -5.51
CA ASN A 69 9.69 8.15 -6.60
C ASN A 69 10.60 8.41 -7.83
N PRO A 70 10.52 7.59 -8.90
CA PRO A 70 11.38 7.75 -10.07
C PRO A 70 11.02 8.99 -10.91
N TYR A 71 9.90 9.64 -10.64
CA TYR A 71 9.41 10.83 -11.34
C TYR A 71 9.61 12.12 -10.54
N ALA A 72 10.25 12.04 -9.35
CA ALA A 72 10.62 13.24 -8.62
C ALA A 72 11.57 14.09 -9.49
N LYS A 73 11.16 15.34 -9.78
CA LYS A 73 12.04 16.30 -10.43
C LYS A 73 13.11 16.75 -9.43
N PRO A 74 14.36 16.96 -9.85
CA PRO A 74 15.43 17.49 -8.99
C PRO A 74 15.09 18.90 -8.46
#